data_AF-A0A0A5G8X2-F1
#
_entry.id   AF-A0A0A5G8X2-F1
#
_cell.length_a   1.000
_cell.length_b   1.000
_cell.length_c   1.000
_cell.angle_alpha   90.00
_cell.angle_beta   90.00
_cell.angle_gamma   90.00
#
_symmetry.space_group_name_H-M   'P 1'
#
loop_
_entity.id
_entity.type
_entity.pdbx_description
1 polymer ?
#
loop_
_entity_poly.entity_id
_entity_poly.type
_entity_poly.pdbx_seq_one_letter_code
_entity_poly.pdbx_strand_id
1 'polypeptide(L)'
;MSLFLKHECQAKNGQIEAVLYVNKAQLPEKDDVTKDIKHEAVHYIKTECETIPIRVVRIMIGSMLYFSFAVNSNKELTPLV
;
A
#
# COMPACT_ATOMS: atom_id res chain seq x y z
N MET A 1 -14.39 -4.62 7.07
CA MET A 1 -13.64 -3.74 8.00
C MET A 1 -12.32 -3.43 7.33
N SER A 2 -11.89 -2.17 7.28
CA SER A 2 -10.60 -1.80 6.67
C SER A 2 -9.43 -2.32 7.52
N LEU A 3 -8.44 -2.96 6.88
CA LEU A 3 -7.18 -3.37 7.50
C LEU A 3 -6.31 -2.18 7.92
N PHE A 4 -6.48 -1.04 7.26
CA PHE A 4 -5.71 0.18 7.51
C PHE A 4 -6.44 1.10 8.48
N LEU A 5 -5.74 1.49 9.54
CA LEU A 5 -6.22 2.39 10.59
C LEU A 5 -6.24 3.85 10.13
N LYS A 6 -5.19 4.25 9.40
CA LYS A 6 -5.02 5.59 8.82
C LYS A 6 -4.03 5.53 7.67
N HIS A 7 -4.01 6.60 6.88
CA HIS A 7 -3.02 6.82 5.83
C HIS A 7 -2.46 8.24 5.86
N GLU A 8 -1.25 8.41 5.33
CA GLU A 8 -0.60 9.70 5.13
C GLU A 8 0.03 9.71 3.74
N CYS A 9 -0.15 10.80 2.98
CA CYS A 9 0.54 10.99 1.70
C CYS A 9 1.70 11.96 1.89
N GLN A 10 2.90 11.56 1.50
CA GLN A 10 4.11 12.35 1.67
C GLN A 10 4.85 12.49 0.33
N ALA A 11 5.24 13.71 -0.01
CA ALA A 11 6.12 13.95 -1.16
C ALA A 11 7.58 13.73 -0.74
N LYS A 12 8.27 12.79 -1.40
CA LYS A 12 9.67 12.45 -1.12
C LYS A 12 10.41 12.21 -2.43
N ASN A 13 11.55 12.88 -2.62
CA ASN A 13 12.40 12.75 -3.81
C ASN A 13 11.64 12.88 -5.14
N GLY A 14 10.68 13.82 -5.23
CA GLY A 14 9.87 14.03 -6.43
C GLY A 14 8.80 12.97 -6.68
N GLN A 15 8.57 12.05 -5.74
CA GLN A 15 7.53 11.04 -5.80
C GLN A 15 6.56 11.19 -4.63
N ILE A 16 5.31 10.77 -4.81
CA ILE A 16 4.34 10.71 -3.71
C ILE A 16 4.33 9.29 -3.15
N GLU A 17 4.57 9.17 -1.86
CA GLU A 17 4.53 7.94 -1.09
C GLU A 17 3.29 7.93 -0.19
N ALA A 18 2.57 6.80 -0.16
CA ALA A 18 1.49 6.57 0.79
C ALA A 18 2.01 5.73 1.95
N VAL A 19 1.84 6.23 3.17
CA VAL A 19 2.17 5.54 4.41
C VAL A 19 0.86 5.01 5.02
N LEU A 20 0.69 3.70 5.00
CA LEU A 20 -0.50 3.03 5.51
C LEU A 20 -0.16 2.37 6.85
N TYR A 21 -0.99 2.62 7.86
CA TYR A 21 -0.78 2.10 9.20
C TYR A 21 -1.73 0.94 9.46
N VAL A 22 -1.17 -0.20 9.86
CA VAL A 22 -1.91 -1.45 10.10
C VAL A 22 -1.84 -1.81 11.58
N ASN A 23 -2.94 -2.32 12.12
CA ASN A 23 -2.93 -2.93 13.45
C ASN A 23 -2.37 -4.35 13.35
N LYS A 24 -1.30 -4.67 14.11
CA LYS A 24 -0.72 -6.02 14.16
C LYS A 24 -1.77 -7.08 14.51
N ALA A 25 -2.73 -6.76 15.37
CA ALA A 25 -3.79 -7.68 15.79
C ALA A 25 -4.75 -8.08 14.66
N GLN A 26 -4.76 -7.34 13.54
CA GLN A 26 -5.58 -7.63 12.37
C GLN A 26 -4.81 -8.40 11.29
N LEU A 27 -3.50 -8.64 11.48
CA LEU A 27 -2.71 -9.40 10.53
C LEU A 27 -3.00 -10.89 10.71
N PRO A 28 -3.34 -11.64 9.64
CA PRO A 28 -3.45 -13.08 9.72
C PRO A 28 -2.10 -13.70 10.10
N GLU A 29 -2.11 -14.85 10.78
CA GLU A 29 -0.89 -15.65 11.06
C GLU A 29 -0.60 -16.63 9.91
N LYS A 30 -0.66 -16.16 8.66
CA LYS A 30 -0.47 -17.01 7.47
C LYS A 30 0.90 -16.76 6.83
N ASP A 31 1.40 -17.74 6.08
CA ASP A 31 2.71 -17.65 5.42
C ASP A 31 2.78 -16.53 4.35
N ASP A 32 1.65 -16.15 3.72
CA ASP A 32 1.62 -15.20 2.60
C ASP A 32 0.88 -13.88 2.90
N VAL A 33 0.89 -13.46 4.16
CA VAL A 33 0.24 -12.23 4.67
C VAL A 33 0.64 -10.98 3.89
N THR A 34 1.87 -10.92 3.39
CA THR A 34 2.37 -9.77 2.63
C THR A 34 1.62 -9.57 1.32
N LYS A 35 1.20 -10.65 0.65
CA LYS A 35 0.47 -10.58 -0.62
C LYS A 35 -0.94 -10.03 -0.43
N ASP A 36 -1.63 -10.50 0.63
CA ASP A 36 -2.96 -10.04 0.99
C ASP A 36 -2.95 -8.55 1.38
N ILE A 37 -2.00 -8.14 2.24
CA ILE A 37 -1.83 -6.72 2.61
C ILE A 37 -1.57 -5.86 1.37
N LYS A 38 -0.71 -6.32 0.43
CA LYS A 38 -0.42 -5.57 -0.80
C LYS A 38 -1.69 -5.37 -1.64
N HIS A 39 -2.51 -6.41 -1.80
CA HIS A 39 -3.73 -6.33 -2.57
C HIS A 39 -4.71 -5.32 -1.96
N GLU A 40 -4.95 -5.42 -0.64
CA GLU A 40 -5.81 -4.48 0.06
C GLU A 40 -5.24 -3.05 0.04
N ALA A 41 -3.92 -2.89 0.18
CA ALA A 41 -3.27 -1.58 0.16
C ALA A 41 -3.47 -0.87 -1.18
N VAL A 42 -3.35 -1.59 -2.30
CA VAL A 42 -3.62 -1.05 -3.63
C VAL A 42 -5.09 -0.67 -3.80
N HIS A 43 -6.01 -1.49 -3.30
CA HIS A 43 -7.43 -1.15 -3.32
C HIS A 43 -7.71 0.10 -2.48
N TYR A 44 -7.21 0.14 -1.26
CA TYR A 44 -7.41 1.24 -0.32
C TYR A 44 -6.90 2.58 -0.88
N ILE A 45 -5.68 2.65 -1.41
CA ILE A 45 -5.17 3.90 -2.00
C ILE A 45 -5.92 4.32 -3.27
N LYS A 46 -6.46 3.38 -4.04
CA LYS A 46 -7.28 3.71 -5.22
C LYS A 46 -8.60 4.35 -4.82
N THR A 47 -9.17 3.91 -3.71
CA THR A 47 -10.43 4.45 -3.18
C THR A 47 -10.21 5.78 -2.43
N GLU A 48 -9.22 5.83 -1.53
CA GLU A 48 -9.04 6.96 -0.61
C GLU A 48 -8.14 8.08 -1.18
N CYS A 49 -7.30 7.75 -2.16
CA CYS A 49 -6.32 8.66 -2.75
C CYS A 49 -6.42 8.72 -4.27
N GLU A 50 -7.64 8.61 -4.83
CA GLU A 50 -7.92 8.45 -6.26
C GLU A 50 -7.20 9.48 -7.16
N THR A 51 -7.04 10.71 -6.70
CA THR A 51 -6.42 11.81 -7.46
C THR A 51 -4.92 11.97 -7.24
N ILE A 52 -4.33 11.20 -6.33
CA ILE A 52 -2.94 11.33 -5.92
C ILE A 52 -2.09 10.30 -6.68
N PRO A 53 -1.06 10.71 -7.44
CA PRO A 53 -0.19 9.80 -8.16
C PRO A 53 0.81 9.09 -7.22
N ILE A 54 0.30 8.22 -6.35
CA ILE A 54 1.09 7.42 -5.42
C ILE A 54 1.99 6.47 -6.21
N ARG A 55 3.30 6.56 -5.98
CA ARG A 55 4.33 5.72 -6.61
C ARG A 55 4.84 4.62 -5.68
N VAL A 56 4.78 4.86 -4.38
CA VAL A 56 5.28 3.93 -3.36
C VAL A 56 4.27 3.82 -2.24
N VAL A 57 4.03 2.61 -1.77
CA VAL A 57 3.26 2.34 -0.56
C VAL A 57 4.18 1.78 0.50
N ARG A 58 4.10 2.35 1.70
CA ARG A 58 4.81 1.89 2.91
C ARG A 58 3.78 1.37 3.90
N ILE A 59 3.98 0.15 4.38
CA ILE A 59 3.15 -0.46 5.41
C ILE A 59 3.86 -0.31 6.76
N MET A 60 3.20 0.35 7.70
CA MET A 60 3.68 0.59 9.05
C MET A 60 2.90 -0.27 10.04
N ILE A 61 3.59 -0.89 11.00
CA ILE A 61 2.98 -1.50 12.18
C ILE A 61 3.43 -0.67 13.39
N GLY A 62 2.51 0.09 13.98
CA GLY A 62 2.89 1.15 14.93
C GLY A 62 3.79 2.19 14.25
N SER A 63 5.00 2.39 14.78
CA SER A 63 6.02 3.28 14.21
C SER A 63 7.06 2.57 13.33
N MET A 64 6.96 1.25 13.17
CA MET A 64 7.96 0.46 12.47
C MET A 64 7.54 0.21 11.02
N LEU A 65 8.46 0.43 10.07
CA LEU A 65 8.26 0.02 8.68
C LEU A 65 8.26 -1.51 8.61
N TYR A 66 7.13 -2.08 8.20
CA TYR A 66 7.00 -3.52 8.01
C TYR A 66 7.52 -3.93 6.62
N PHE A 67 6.99 -3.31 5.56
CA PHE A 67 7.55 -3.41 4.22
C PHE A 67 7.07 -2.24 3.34
N SER A 68 7.69 -2.09 2.17
CA SER A 68 7.25 -1.14 1.15
C SER A 68 7.27 -1.74 -0.24
N PHE A 69 6.46 -1.21 -1.16
CA PHE A 69 6.43 -1.63 -2.55
C PHE A 69 6.06 -0.48 -3.48
N ALA A 70 6.58 -0.55 -4.70
CA ALA A 70 6.21 0.40 -5.76
C ALA A 70 4.84 0.05 -6.32
N VAL A 71 4.02 1.07 -6.55
CA VAL A 71 2.73 0.95 -7.24
C VAL A 71 2.97 1.23 -8.70
N ASN A 72 2.82 0.19 -9.52
CA ASN A 72 3.01 0.34 -10.96
C ASN A 72 1.66 0.70 -11.60
N SER A 73 1.31 1.98 -11.60
CA SER A 73 0.06 2.47 -12.21
C SER A 73 0.01 2.30 -13.73
N ASN A 74 1.15 1.96 -14.37
CA ASN A 74 1.28 1.76 -15.81
C ASN A 74 1.40 0.28 -16.22
N LYS A 75 0.98 -0.67 -15.38
CA LYS A 75 0.82 -2.06 -15.84
C LYS A 75 -0.49 -2.17 -16.64
N GLU A 76 -0.57 -1.46 -17.77
CA GLU A 76 -1.33 -1.98 -18.89
C GLU A 76 -0.73 -3.35 -19.18
N LEU A 77 -1.55 -4.39 -19.02
CA LEU A 77 -1.20 -5.74 -19.42
C LEU A 77 -0.84 -5.67 -20.90
N THR A 78 0.46 -5.57 -21.20
CA THR A 78 0.94 -5.84 -22.55
C THR A 78 0.40 -7.22 -22.91
N PRO A 79 -0.44 -7.35 -23.96
CA PRO A 79 -0.83 -8.67 -24.42
C PRO A 79 0.46 -9.43 -24.72
N LEU A 80 0.58 -10.61 -24.13
CA LEU A 80 1.63 -11.54 -24.51
C LEU A 80 1.43 -11.79 -26.01
N VAL A 81 2.35 -11.26 -26.82
CA VAL A 81 2.47 -11.58 -28.25
C VAL A 81 3.02 -12.99 -28.38
#